data_AF-A0A7X9B305-F1
#
_entry.id   AF-A0A7X9B305-F1
#
_cell.length_a   1.000
_cell.length_b   1.000
_cell.length_c   1.000
_cell.angle_alpha   90.00
_cell.angle_beta   90.00
_cell.angle_gamma   90.00
#
_symmetry.space_group_name_H-M   'P 1'
#
loop_
_entity.id
_entity.type
_entity.pdbx_description
1 polymer ?
#
loop_
_entity_poly.entity_id
_entity_poly.type
_entity_poly.pdbx_seq_one_letter_code
_entity_poly.pdbx_strand_id
1 'polypeptide(L)'
;MKALICLGNLEEQGLNEGFSGISAALLPVVNKPLVEYYIDFCCSVGIASILILDSDFAPEMASYLGDGERWSVSLSYIGTRSYASLSELCRHHRSFLGTEPVLWLNGTVFPFFDYRSLSAAQLAVEEEVPWDSTPLPTGLFFLGQNSCQRLAGEVIQICSFADYHSCNCRVLAAEEGMFPVPGYHVEQGVRTGMNVVIPPSARIKAPVLLGNNVRLGEGVQLDGLVSLGDEVMIDSGSHLCETIVFDGTYVGRDLELKHKIVCRDRIIDPRSGVVLNLGDESLAMDIRPFTWDFYLRWAVEAMAAVLLILLLSPAYAFLRLLKKMPSEPCFFYSLRHRGRYFRQYQLNMGNLCDLYFYKCSLDKYWMLWMVLTGDMRLMGDSVERVPDDGETAYRPGVFCFSDTRNGATNAMQRALDDRYFRHNRSPLMVLECLLKILVGRFFVGRGY
;
A
#
# COMPACT_ATOMS: atom_id res chain seq x y z
N MET A 1 1.90 35.89 27.04
CA MET A 1 2.12 34.44 26.89
C MET A 1 2.51 34.12 25.45
N LYS A 2 3.57 33.34 25.26
CA LYS A 2 4.09 32.88 23.96
C LYS A 2 3.98 31.36 23.87
N ALA A 3 4.12 30.80 22.67
CA ALA A 3 4.23 29.36 22.48
C ALA A 3 5.53 28.96 21.77
N LEU A 4 6.07 27.81 22.17
CA LEU A 4 7.17 27.11 21.54
C LEU A 4 6.68 25.72 21.13
N ILE A 5 6.71 25.42 19.84
CA ILE A 5 6.29 24.13 19.30
C ILE A 5 7.54 23.42 18.78
N CYS A 6 7.93 22.32 19.42
CA CYS A 6 8.97 21.42 18.97
C CYS A 6 8.32 20.22 18.27
N LEU A 7 8.46 20.16 16.96
CA LEU A 7 7.96 19.05 16.16
C LEU A 7 8.88 17.85 16.30
N GLY A 8 8.28 16.65 16.38
CA GLY A 8 9.01 15.39 16.35
C GLY A 8 9.38 14.97 14.92
N ASN A 9 10.29 14.01 14.81
CA ASN A 9 10.67 13.38 13.54
C ASN A 9 9.94 12.03 13.40
N LEU A 10 9.23 11.81 12.28
CA LEU A 10 8.48 10.56 12.03
C LEU A 10 9.39 9.35 11.78
N GLU A 11 10.62 9.55 11.31
CA GLU A 11 11.63 8.51 11.13
C GLU A 11 12.07 7.93 12.48
N GLU A 12 12.30 8.78 13.49
CA GLU A 12 12.64 8.33 14.85
C GLU A 12 11.52 7.46 15.46
N GLN A 13 10.27 7.70 15.03
CA GLN A 13 9.09 6.96 15.47
C GLN A 13 8.80 5.70 14.63
N GLY A 14 9.56 5.44 13.56
CA GLY A 14 9.34 4.30 12.67
C GLY A 14 8.09 4.41 11.78
N LEU A 15 7.50 5.61 11.64
CA LEU A 15 6.29 5.84 10.85
C LEU A 15 6.57 6.19 9.39
N ASN A 16 7.84 6.43 9.03
CA ASN A 16 8.27 6.86 7.70
C ASN A 16 7.90 5.88 6.57
N GLU A 17 7.90 4.56 6.84
CA GLU A 17 7.52 3.58 5.82
C GLU A 17 6.08 3.79 5.31
N GLY A 18 5.16 4.15 6.22
CA GLY A 18 3.76 4.40 5.90
C GLY A 18 3.48 5.84 5.41
N PHE A 19 4.19 6.83 5.96
CA PHE A 19 3.97 8.25 5.67
C PHE A 19 5.13 8.91 4.91
N SER A 20 5.79 8.15 4.02
CA SER A 20 6.97 8.67 3.32
C SER A 20 6.66 9.94 2.53
N GLY A 21 7.51 10.95 2.72
CA GLY A 21 7.38 12.27 2.08
C GLY A 21 6.41 13.21 2.78
N ILE A 22 5.88 12.87 3.96
CA ILE A 22 5.04 13.75 4.77
C ILE A 22 5.79 14.09 6.06
N SER A 23 5.88 15.38 6.41
CA SER A 23 6.47 15.79 7.69
C SER A 23 5.50 15.57 8.85
N ALA A 24 6.01 15.40 10.07
CA ALA A 24 5.16 15.24 11.27
C ALA A 24 4.16 16.39 11.44
N ALA A 25 4.57 17.62 11.09
CA ALA A 25 3.75 18.81 11.13
C ALA A 25 2.56 18.76 10.17
N LEU A 26 2.80 18.24 8.96
CA LEU A 26 1.82 18.18 7.89
C LEU A 26 1.00 16.88 7.89
N LEU A 27 1.23 15.99 8.86
CA LEU A 27 0.45 14.77 9.03
C LEU A 27 -1.03 15.15 9.26
N PRO A 28 -1.96 14.73 8.39
CA PRO A 28 -3.34 15.18 8.46
C PRO A 28 -4.12 14.43 9.54
N VAL A 29 -4.70 15.13 10.51
CA VAL A 29 -5.67 14.56 11.45
C VAL A 29 -7.05 15.06 11.04
N VAL A 30 -7.92 14.16 10.54
CA VAL A 30 -9.28 14.49 10.07
C VAL A 30 -9.23 15.61 9.01
N ASN A 31 -8.43 15.38 7.95
CA ASN A 31 -8.12 16.28 6.81
C ASN A 31 -7.51 17.65 7.16
N LYS A 32 -7.01 17.83 8.38
CA LYS A 32 -6.33 19.07 8.77
C LYS A 32 -4.91 18.76 9.26
N PRO A 33 -3.87 19.47 8.78
CA PRO A 33 -2.51 19.26 9.26
C PRO A 33 -2.41 19.40 10.78
N LEU A 34 -1.65 18.50 11.42
CA LEU A 34 -1.45 18.48 12.87
C LEU A 34 -0.99 19.84 13.43
N VAL A 35 -0.08 20.51 12.71
CA VAL A 35 0.44 21.83 13.11
C VAL A 35 -0.64 22.91 13.16
N GLU A 36 -1.69 22.83 12.32
CA GLU A 36 -2.79 23.80 12.40
C GLU A 36 -3.57 23.63 13.72
N TYR A 37 -3.76 22.39 14.21
CA TYR A 37 -4.38 22.17 15.53
C TYR A 37 -3.56 22.77 16.67
N TYR A 38 -2.22 22.75 16.56
CA TYR A 38 -1.38 23.43 17.56
C TYR A 38 -1.57 24.93 17.55
N ILE A 39 -1.66 25.54 16.35
CA ILE A 39 -1.89 26.96 16.20
C ILE A 39 -3.29 27.31 16.74
N ASP A 40 -4.31 26.53 16.41
CA ASP A 40 -5.67 26.73 16.90
C ASP A 40 -5.76 26.60 18.42
N PHE A 41 -5.05 25.63 19.01
CA PHE A 41 -4.93 25.48 20.46
C PHE A 41 -4.30 26.75 21.07
N CYS A 42 -3.18 27.23 20.50
CA CYS A 42 -2.54 28.46 20.94
C CYS A 42 -3.48 29.68 20.83
N CYS A 43 -4.22 29.80 19.73
CA CYS A 43 -5.20 30.86 19.52
C CYS A 43 -6.32 30.80 20.57
N SER A 44 -6.82 29.60 20.87
CA SER A 44 -7.87 29.38 21.87
C SER A 44 -7.42 29.76 23.29
N VAL A 45 -6.13 29.59 23.61
CA VAL A 45 -5.52 30.04 24.87
C VAL A 45 -5.26 31.56 24.90
N GLY A 46 -5.29 32.23 23.75
CA GLY A 46 -4.98 33.66 23.60
C GLY A 46 -3.50 33.97 23.34
N ILE A 47 -2.74 33.02 22.80
CA ILE A 47 -1.34 33.19 22.43
C ILE A 47 -1.23 33.74 21.02
N ALA A 48 -0.51 34.86 20.86
CA ALA A 48 -0.36 35.55 19.58
C ALA A 48 1.04 35.42 18.94
N SER A 49 2.02 34.85 19.64
CA SER A 49 3.39 34.70 19.15
C SER A 49 3.89 33.27 19.37
N ILE A 50 4.22 32.60 18.27
CA ILE A 50 4.53 31.18 18.25
C ILE A 50 5.86 30.97 17.50
N LEU A 51 6.78 30.25 18.15
CA LEU A 51 8.03 29.79 17.55
C LEU A 51 7.91 28.29 17.26
N ILE A 52 8.05 27.90 16.00
CA ILE A 52 8.05 26.51 15.55
C ILE A 52 9.49 26.06 15.30
N LEU A 53 9.91 25.04 16.05
CA LEU A 53 11.17 24.34 15.92
C LEU A 53 10.91 23.04 15.17
N ASP A 54 11.47 22.94 13.97
CA ASP A 54 11.33 21.78 13.10
C ASP A 54 12.69 21.10 12.94
N SER A 55 12.75 19.81 13.31
CA SER A 55 13.95 18.99 13.15
C SER A 55 14.28 18.63 11.72
N ASP A 56 13.24 18.49 10.90
CA ASP A 56 13.36 18.02 9.52
C ASP A 56 13.30 19.16 8.51
N PHE A 57 13.15 20.40 9.01
CA PHE A 57 12.96 21.66 8.30
C PHE A 57 12.35 21.48 6.90
N ALA A 58 11.04 21.27 6.86
CA ALA A 58 10.33 21.14 5.60
C ALA A 58 10.03 22.54 5.00
N PRO A 59 10.62 22.94 3.86
CA PRO A 59 10.31 24.24 3.23
C PRO A 59 8.83 24.35 2.81
N GLU A 60 8.20 23.20 2.57
CA GLU A 60 6.77 23.05 2.29
C GLU A 60 5.90 23.52 3.46
N MET A 61 6.29 23.21 4.70
CA MET A 61 5.57 23.64 5.90
C MET A 61 5.59 25.16 6.05
N ALA A 62 6.77 25.79 5.90
CA ALA A 62 6.90 27.24 5.99
C ALA A 62 6.12 27.94 4.87
N SER A 63 6.13 27.37 3.66
CA SER A 63 5.35 27.89 2.52
C SER A 63 3.84 27.77 2.75
N TYR A 64 3.39 26.69 3.41
CA TYR A 64 1.98 26.44 3.72
C TYR A 64 1.45 27.37 4.82
N LEU A 65 2.22 27.53 5.91
CA LEU A 65 1.78 28.29 7.08
C LEU A 65 1.98 29.81 6.92
N GLY A 66 2.92 30.25 6.07
CA GLY A 66 3.21 31.67 5.87
C GLY A 66 3.77 32.32 7.13
N ASP A 67 3.29 33.52 7.48
CA ASP A 67 3.70 34.27 8.68
C ASP A 67 2.71 34.16 9.85
N GLY A 68 1.61 33.44 9.66
CA GLY A 68 0.55 33.28 10.66
C GLY A 68 -0.62 34.25 10.57
N GLU A 69 -0.61 35.21 9.62
CA GLU A 69 -1.65 36.25 9.52
C GLU A 69 -3.06 35.64 9.39
N ARG A 70 -3.21 34.49 8.71
CA ARG A 70 -4.47 33.71 8.59
C ARG A 70 -5.11 33.39 9.94
N TRP A 71 -4.33 33.20 10.99
CA TRP A 71 -4.80 32.90 12.35
C TRP A 71 -4.68 34.11 13.29
N SER A 72 -4.33 35.29 12.78
CA SER A 72 -4.04 36.49 13.58
C SER A 72 -2.92 36.27 14.62
N VAL A 73 -1.94 35.42 14.30
CA VAL A 73 -0.75 35.19 15.12
C VAL A 73 0.52 35.51 14.33
N SER A 74 1.63 35.70 15.03
CA SER A 74 2.97 35.81 14.44
C SER A 74 3.68 34.47 14.58
N LEU A 75 3.98 33.84 13.45
CA LEU A 75 4.75 32.59 13.36
C LEU A 75 6.21 32.89 13.02
N SER A 76 7.12 32.15 13.64
CA SER A 76 8.54 32.13 13.31
C SER A 76 9.03 30.69 13.24
N TYR A 77 9.94 30.39 12.32
CA TYR A 77 10.40 29.03 12.06
C TYR A 77 11.92 28.96 12.22
N ILE A 78 12.39 27.94 12.92
CA ILE A 78 13.82 27.65 13.03
C ILE A 78 14.04 26.16 12.76
N GLY A 79 14.83 25.86 11.74
CA GLY A 79 15.36 24.52 11.53
C GLY A 79 16.45 24.24 12.55
N THR A 80 16.25 23.24 13.42
CA THR A 80 17.22 22.89 14.47
C THR A 80 17.28 21.40 14.68
N ARG A 81 18.46 20.85 14.99
CA ARG A 81 18.54 19.46 15.44
C ARG A 81 17.83 19.28 16.78
N SER A 82 17.43 18.03 17.07
CA SER A 82 16.87 17.65 18.36
C SER A 82 17.83 18.04 19.50
N TYR A 83 17.28 18.64 20.56
CA TYR A 83 18.05 19.09 21.71
C TYR A 83 18.20 17.96 22.73
N ALA A 84 19.38 17.87 23.36
CA ALA A 84 19.63 16.84 24.36
C ALA A 84 19.00 17.16 25.73
N SER A 85 18.78 18.44 26.05
CA SER A 85 18.29 18.88 27.37
C SER A 85 17.49 20.19 27.31
N LEU A 86 16.66 20.43 28.32
CA LEU A 86 15.89 21.67 28.48
C LEU A 86 16.81 22.88 28.63
N SER A 87 17.89 22.72 29.38
CA SER A 87 18.94 23.74 29.57
C SER A 87 19.52 24.22 28.23
N GLU A 88 19.77 23.30 27.30
CA GLU A 88 20.30 23.64 25.99
C GLU A 88 19.29 24.40 25.15
N LEU A 89 18.04 23.91 25.07
CA LEU A 89 16.93 24.55 24.38
C LEU A 89 16.69 25.97 24.91
N CYS A 90 16.62 26.12 26.23
CA CYS A 90 16.38 27.42 26.88
C CYS A 90 17.53 28.40 26.65
N ARG A 91 18.78 27.91 26.63
CA ARG A 91 19.96 28.74 26.36
C ARG A 91 19.96 29.27 24.93
N HIS A 92 19.63 28.43 23.95
CA HIS A 92 19.61 28.82 22.53
C HIS A 92 18.46 29.79 22.21
N HIS A 93 17.30 29.62 22.84
CA HIS A 93 16.09 30.43 22.58
C HIS A 93 15.77 31.44 23.67
N ARG A 94 16.77 31.81 24.49
CA ARG A 94 16.60 32.73 25.63
C ARG A 94 15.98 34.07 25.25
N SER A 95 16.31 34.58 24.06
CA SER A 95 15.76 35.83 23.51
C SER A 95 14.25 35.75 23.28
N PHE A 96 13.74 34.60 22.84
CA PHE A 96 12.32 34.38 22.61
C PHE A 96 11.57 34.10 23.92
N LEU A 97 12.11 33.24 24.77
CA LEU A 97 11.46 32.82 26.03
C LEU A 97 11.24 33.99 26.99
N GLY A 98 12.24 34.88 27.14
CA GLY A 98 12.11 36.07 27.98
C GLY A 98 11.89 35.74 29.47
N THR A 99 10.98 36.46 30.12
CA THR A 99 10.67 36.32 31.56
C THR A 99 9.28 35.77 31.85
N GLU A 100 8.41 35.68 30.84
CA GLU A 100 7.05 35.14 30.98
C GLU A 100 7.06 33.61 30.78
N PRO A 101 6.12 32.88 31.41
CA PRO A 101 5.95 31.46 31.09
C PRO A 101 5.52 31.28 29.63
N VAL A 102 6.14 30.31 28.97
CA VAL A 102 5.90 29.96 27.57
C VAL A 102 5.22 28.60 27.51
N LEU A 103 4.15 28.50 26.72
CA LEU A 103 3.53 27.21 26.42
C LEU A 103 4.47 26.40 25.53
N TRP A 104 4.85 25.21 25.94
CA TRP A 104 5.77 24.35 25.22
C TRP A 104 5.07 23.05 24.79
N LEU A 105 4.99 22.82 23.48
CA LEU A 105 4.54 21.58 22.87
C LEU A 105 5.78 20.82 22.41
N ASN A 106 5.95 19.57 22.85
CA ASN A 106 7.09 18.76 22.44
C ASN A 106 6.66 17.41 21.86
N GLY A 107 7.11 17.13 20.65
CA GLY A 107 6.90 15.87 19.91
C GLY A 107 5.61 15.84 19.08
N THR A 108 5.31 14.66 18.53
CA THR A 108 4.10 14.41 17.72
C THR A 108 2.94 14.03 18.64
N VAL A 109 2.17 15.01 19.07
CA VAL A 109 1.07 14.84 20.04
C VAL A 109 -0.20 15.50 19.56
N PHE A 110 -1.36 15.10 20.06
CA PHE A 110 -2.62 15.79 19.79
C PHE A 110 -3.23 16.29 21.12
N PRO A 111 -3.39 17.62 21.29
CA PRO A 111 -4.02 18.20 22.48
C PRO A 111 -5.53 17.92 22.45
N PHE A 112 -6.01 16.93 23.21
CA PHE A 112 -7.42 16.52 23.22
C PHE A 112 -8.24 17.36 24.22
N PHE A 113 -8.34 18.66 23.95
CA PHE A 113 -9.09 19.61 24.76
C PHE A 113 -10.28 20.18 24.00
N ASP A 114 -11.32 20.62 24.72
CA ASP A 114 -12.44 21.33 24.12
C ASP A 114 -12.10 22.81 23.89
N TYR A 115 -11.90 23.18 22.62
CA TYR A 115 -11.44 24.53 22.27
C TYR A 115 -12.52 25.59 22.52
N ARG A 116 -13.80 25.19 22.65
CA ARG A 116 -14.93 26.10 22.93
C ARG A 116 -14.87 26.70 24.32
N SER A 117 -14.36 25.93 25.28
CA SER A 117 -14.35 26.29 26.71
C SER A 117 -12.97 26.63 27.22
N LEU A 118 -11.96 26.62 26.34
CA LEU A 118 -10.56 26.71 26.73
C LEU A 118 -10.18 28.14 27.10
N SER A 119 -9.57 28.30 28.28
CA SER A 119 -8.95 29.56 28.70
C SER A 119 -7.64 29.29 29.42
N ALA A 120 -6.70 30.24 29.36
CA ALA A 120 -5.41 30.12 30.03
C ALA A 120 -5.51 29.85 31.55
N ALA A 121 -6.63 30.24 32.18
CA ALA A 121 -6.88 30.03 33.61
C ALA A 121 -7.31 28.59 33.96
N GLN A 122 -7.79 27.81 32.99
CA GLN A 122 -8.22 26.42 33.18
C GLN A 122 -7.12 25.41 32.83
N LEU A 123 -5.99 25.87 32.28
CA LEU A 123 -4.80 25.06 32.10
C LEU A 123 -4.16 24.80 33.47
N ALA A 124 -4.69 23.80 34.18
CA ALA A 124 -4.13 23.35 35.44
C ALA A 124 -2.77 22.68 35.20
N VAL A 125 -1.91 22.76 36.20
CA VAL A 125 -0.59 22.10 36.19
C VAL A 125 -0.71 20.83 37.02
N GLU A 126 -0.26 19.71 36.46
CA GLU A 126 -0.32 18.40 37.11
C GLU A 126 0.98 18.07 37.86
N GLU A 127 2.12 18.20 37.19
CA GLU A 127 3.39 17.71 37.70
C GLU A 127 4.54 18.63 37.29
N GLU A 128 5.49 18.86 38.19
CA GLU A 128 6.75 19.54 37.86
C GLU A 128 7.74 18.51 37.29
N VAL A 129 8.17 18.75 36.06
CA VAL A 129 9.16 17.92 35.38
C VAL A 129 10.56 18.36 35.81
N PRO A 130 11.44 17.42 36.19
CA PRO A 130 12.84 17.72 36.48
C PRO A 130 13.53 18.42 35.31
N TRP A 131 14.23 19.51 35.61
CA TRP A 131 14.92 20.35 34.63
C TRP A 131 16.02 19.61 33.84
N ASP A 132 16.65 18.61 34.47
CA ASP A 132 17.70 17.78 33.88
C ASP A 132 17.17 16.46 33.29
N SER A 133 15.86 16.37 33.01
CA SER A 133 15.27 15.17 32.40
C SER A 133 15.86 14.89 31.02
N THR A 134 16.39 13.67 30.85
CA THR A 134 16.87 13.12 29.59
C THR A 134 16.31 11.70 29.40
N PRO A 135 15.64 11.38 28.27
CA PRO A 135 15.32 12.26 27.14
C PRO A 135 14.27 13.33 27.51
N LEU A 136 14.14 14.35 26.65
CA LEU A 136 13.13 15.39 26.81
C LEU A 136 11.72 14.78 26.84
N PRO A 137 10.83 15.25 27.73
CA PRO A 137 9.47 14.70 27.82
C PRO A 137 8.62 15.14 26.63
N THR A 138 7.79 14.23 26.12
CA THR A 138 6.82 14.48 25.03
C THR A 138 5.47 14.88 25.62
N GLY A 139 4.84 15.94 25.12
CA GLY A 139 3.54 16.41 25.62
C GLY A 139 3.40 17.93 25.64
N LEU A 140 2.54 18.41 26.55
CA LEU A 140 2.20 19.82 26.77
C LEU A 140 2.75 20.30 28.11
N PHE A 141 3.47 21.43 28.09
CA PHE A 141 4.14 21.96 29.27
C PHE A 141 4.06 23.49 29.34
N PHE A 142 4.20 24.04 30.53
CA PHE A 142 4.60 25.42 30.74
C PHE A 142 6.09 25.48 31.09
N LEU A 143 6.83 26.26 30.29
CA LEU A 143 8.26 26.48 30.45
C LEU A 143 8.49 27.85 31.11
N GLY A 144 9.00 27.82 32.34
CA GLY A 144 9.50 28.99 33.05
C GLY A 144 11.02 29.14 32.90
N GLN A 145 11.64 30.03 33.69
CA GLN A 145 13.09 30.25 33.62
C GLN A 145 13.91 29.04 34.07
N ASN A 146 13.46 28.34 35.12
CA ASN A 146 14.10 27.16 35.71
C ASN A 146 13.07 26.10 36.15
N SER A 147 11.84 26.18 35.66
CA SER A 147 10.75 25.24 36.00
C SER A 147 10.06 24.77 34.74
N CYS A 148 9.75 23.49 34.66
CA CYS A 148 8.99 22.90 33.58
C CYS A 148 7.80 22.19 34.20
N GLN A 149 6.59 22.56 33.80
CA GLN A 149 5.35 22.10 34.44
C GLN A 149 4.47 21.43 33.40
N ARG A 150 4.09 20.17 33.61
CA ARG A 150 3.19 19.44 32.71
C ARG A 150 1.77 19.96 32.87
N LEU A 151 1.12 20.21 31.74
CA LEU A 151 -0.27 20.61 31.70
C LEU A 151 -1.18 19.42 32.00
N ALA A 152 -2.17 19.67 32.84
CA ALA A 152 -3.24 18.74 33.14
C ALA A 152 -4.18 18.59 31.95
N GLY A 153 -4.55 17.35 31.64
CA GLY A 153 -5.49 17.05 30.57
C GLY A 153 -5.00 16.00 29.60
N GLU A 154 -5.88 15.63 28.69
CA GLU A 154 -5.64 14.49 27.81
C GLU A 154 -4.81 14.89 26.59
N VAL A 155 -3.66 14.23 26.43
CA VAL A 155 -2.77 14.39 25.29
C VAL A 155 -2.57 13.03 24.66
N ILE A 156 -2.92 12.91 23.37
CA ILE A 156 -2.73 11.67 22.62
C ILE A 156 -1.34 11.73 21.99
N GLN A 157 -0.44 10.81 22.33
CA GLN A 157 0.87 10.72 21.70
C GLN A 157 0.78 9.86 20.44
N ILE A 158 1.28 10.35 19.32
CA ILE A 158 1.27 9.63 18.05
C ILE A 158 2.65 9.00 17.87
N CYS A 159 2.81 7.76 18.36
CA CYS A 159 4.06 7.01 18.29
C CYS A 159 3.96 5.80 17.35
N SER A 160 2.75 5.35 17.06
CA SER A 160 2.47 4.20 16.19
C SER A 160 1.33 4.49 15.21
N PHE A 161 1.20 3.64 14.17
CA PHE A 161 0.05 3.70 13.26
C PHE A 161 -1.28 3.48 13.99
N ALA A 162 -1.30 2.66 15.04
CA ALA A 162 -2.47 2.47 15.91
C ALA A 162 -2.86 3.75 16.63
N ASP A 163 -1.89 4.47 17.19
CA ASP A 163 -2.14 5.74 17.89
C ASP A 163 -2.66 6.80 16.92
N TYR A 164 -2.09 6.87 15.73
CA TYR A 164 -2.55 7.78 14.67
C TYR A 164 -3.99 7.46 14.22
N HIS A 165 -4.31 6.18 14.01
CA HIS A 165 -5.65 5.73 13.63
C HIS A 165 -6.67 6.04 14.73
N SER A 166 -6.32 5.71 15.98
CA SER A 166 -7.13 5.99 17.17
C SER A 166 -7.35 7.49 17.36
N CYS A 167 -6.30 8.31 17.20
CA CYS A 167 -6.39 9.77 17.27
C CYS A 167 -7.42 10.32 16.29
N ASN A 168 -7.33 9.95 15.01
CA ASN A 168 -8.27 10.36 13.98
C ASN A 168 -9.71 9.92 14.29
N CYS A 169 -9.91 8.66 14.69
CA CYS A 169 -11.22 8.15 15.07
C CYS A 169 -11.80 8.94 16.25
N ARG A 170 -11.00 9.21 17.28
CA ARG A 170 -11.42 9.98 18.46
C ARG A 170 -11.77 11.42 18.14
N VAL A 171 -10.98 12.09 17.30
CA VAL A 171 -11.25 13.47 16.86
C VAL A 171 -12.53 13.53 16.01
N LEU A 172 -12.76 12.53 15.15
CA LEU A 172 -13.97 12.45 14.34
C LEU A 172 -15.22 12.07 15.17
N ALA A 173 -15.05 11.27 16.22
CA ALA A 173 -16.11 10.91 17.17
C ALA A 173 -16.42 12.01 18.20
N ALA A 174 -15.54 13.01 18.33
CA ALA A 174 -15.68 14.06 19.32
C ALA A 174 -16.96 14.88 19.10
N GLU A 175 -17.43 15.53 20.16
CA GLU A 175 -18.61 16.38 20.08
C GLU A 175 -18.43 17.51 19.06
N GLU A 176 -19.53 17.88 18.39
CA GLU A 176 -19.50 18.91 17.37
C GLU A 176 -18.98 20.25 17.92
N GLY A 177 -17.96 20.79 17.23
CA GLY A 177 -17.33 22.05 17.58
C GLY A 177 -16.24 21.94 18.66
N MET A 178 -15.96 20.76 19.21
CA MET A 178 -14.84 20.56 20.14
C MET A 178 -13.50 20.92 19.50
N PHE A 179 -13.33 20.57 18.22
CA PHE A 179 -12.18 20.90 17.39
C PHE A 179 -12.61 21.61 16.10
N PRO A 180 -11.79 22.53 15.57
CA PRO A 180 -12.03 23.20 14.28
C PRO A 180 -11.69 22.29 13.09
N VAL A 181 -12.50 21.25 12.91
CA VAL A 181 -12.40 20.28 11.80
C VAL A 181 -12.93 20.89 10.50
N PRO A 182 -12.24 20.71 9.36
CA PRO A 182 -12.68 21.26 8.07
C PRO A 182 -13.99 20.64 7.55
N GLY A 183 -14.61 21.32 6.59
CA GLY A 183 -15.83 20.87 5.92
C GLY A 183 -17.13 21.47 6.45
N TYR A 184 -18.18 21.37 5.64
CA TYR A 184 -19.53 21.82 5.93
C TYR A 184 -20.36 20.69 6.52
N HIS A 185 -21.27 21.00 7.45
CA HIS A 185 -22.22 20.03 7.97
C HIS A 185 -23.38 19.85 6.99
N VAL A 186 -23.62 18.60 6.57
CA VAL A 186 -24.78 18.24 5.73
C VAL A 186 -25.86 17.58 6.59
N GLU A 187 -25.45 16.63 7.42
CA GLU A 187 -26.28 15.93 8.40
C GLU A 187 -25.51 15.80 9.73
N GLN A 188 -26.19 15.43 10.82
CA GLN A 188 -25.53 15.23 12.11
C GLN A 188 -24.43 14.18 12.00
N GLY A 189 -23.19 14.58 12.35
CA GLY A 189 -22.00 13.73 12.22
C GLY A 189 -21.48 13.52 10.80
N VAL A 190 -22.08 14.09 9.75
CA VAL A 190 -21.55 14.01 8.37
C VAL A 190 -21.04 15.38 7.92
N ARG A 191 -19.73 15.44 7.65
CA ARG A 191 -19.03 16.64 7.18
C ARG A 191 -18.55 16.43 5.75
N THR A 192 -18.72 17.44 4.90
CA THR A 192 -18.33 17.37 3.48
C THR A 192 -17.58 18.61 3.04
N GLY A 193 -16.55 18.44 2.22
CA GLY A 193 -15.87 19.51 1.51
C GLY A 193 -16.66 20.00 0.29
N MET A 194 -15.98 20.74 -0.57
CA MET A 194 -16.52 21.24 -1.83
C MET A 194 -16.48 20.16 -2.93
N ASN A 195 -17.40 20.22 -3.90
CA ASN A 195 -17.42 19.34 -5.08
C ASN A 195 -17.46 17.83 -4.78
N VAL A 196 -18.16 17.43 -3.73
CA VAL A 196 -18.35 16.02 -3.39
C VAL A 196 -19.50 15.42 -4.21
N VAL A 197 -19.26 14.28 -4.86
CA VAL A 197 -20.26 13.55 -5.65
C VAL A 197 -20.65 12.28 -4.91
N ILE A 198 -21.90 12.22 -4.46
CA ILE A 198 -22.48 11.08 -3.73
C ILE A 198 -23.65 10.51 -4.55
N PRO A 199 -23.56 9.26 -5.06
CA PRO A 199 -24.63 8.65 -5.81
C PRO A 199 -25.78 8.23 -4.87
N PRO A 200 -27.04 8.18 -5.35
CA PRO A 200 -28.19 7.80 -4.51
C PRO A 200 -28.12 6.39 -3.92
N SER A 201 -27.30 5.50 -4.49
CA SER A 201 -27.09 4.14 -4.01
C SER A 201 -26.06 4.03 -2.89
N ALA A 202 -25.29 5.09 -2.62
CA ALA A 202 -24.29 5.10 -1.56
C ALA A 202 -24.98 5.15 -0.18
N ARG A 203 -24.43 4.40 0.78
CA ARG A 203 -24.89 4.40 2.16
C ARG A 203 -23.80 4.99 3.05
N ILE A 204 -24.13 6.05 3.75
CA ILE A 204 -23.20 6.76 4.64
C ILE A 204 -23.79 6.72 6.05
N LYS A 205 -23.06 6.11 6.98
CA LYS A 205 -23.41 6.10 8.41
C LYS A 205 -22.43 6.97 9.16
N ALA A 206 -22.93 8.02 9.79
CA ALA A 206 -22.15 8.94 10.62
C ALA A 206 -21.38 8.21 11.75
N PRO A 207 -20.26 8.76 12.23
CA PRO A 207 -19.62 9.99 11.75
C PRO A 207 -18.73 9.77 10.52
N VAL A 208 -18.80 10.66 9.53
CA VAL A 208 -18.01 10.59 8.30
C VAL A 208 -17.54 11.97 7.88
N LEU A 209 -16.27 12.08 7.51
CA LEU A 209 -15.69 13.25 6.87
C LEU A 209 -15.38 12.94 5.41
N LEU A 210 -15.86 13.78 4.50
CA LEU A 210 -15.50 13.79 3.09
C LEU A 210 -14.75 15.09 2.78
N GLY A 211 -13.54 14.99 2.23
CA GLY A 211 -12.74 16.13 1.79
C GLY A 211 -13.30 16.83 0.55
N ASN A 212 -12.50 17.73 -0.03
CA ASN A 212 -12.81 18.42 -1.27
C ASN A 212 -12.62 17.50 -2.48
N ASN A 213 -13.41 17.69 -3.53
CA ASN A 213 -13.30 16.97 -4.80
C ASN A 213 -13.43 15.44 -4.69
N VAL A 214 -14.13 14.95 -3.66
CA VAL A 214 -14.34 13.51 -3.44
C VAL A 214 -15.41 12.96 -4.37
N ARG A 215 -15.18 11.76 -4.94
CA ARG A 215 -16.16 11.07 -5.79
C ARG A 215 -16.40 9.66 -5.30
N LEU A 216 -17.66 9.34 -4.99
CA LEU A 216 -18.09 8.01 -4.57
C LEU A 216 -18.76 7.27 -5.74
N GLY A 217 -18.43 6.00 -5.91
CA GLY A 217 -19.04 5.07 -6.86
C GLY A 217 -20.38 4.51 -6.39
N GLU A 218 -21.07 3.80 -7.26
CA GLU A 218 -22.39 3.24 -6.93
C GLU A 218 -22.29 2.13 -5.88
N GLY A 219 -23.23 2.11 -4.93
CA GLY A 219 -23.28 1.07 -3.91
C GLY A 219 -22.16 1.11 -2.86
N VAL A 220 -21.37 2.20 -2.82
CA VAL A 220 -20.36 2.41 -1.78
C VAL A 220 -21.01 2.48 -0.40
N GLN A 221 -20.37 1.84 0.58
CA GLN A 221 -20.81 1.84 1.98
C GLN A 221 -19.72 2.45 2.84
N LEU A 222 -20.05 3.53 3.54
CA LEU A 222 -19.18 4.18 4.52
C LEU A 222 -19.80 3.96 5.90
N ASP A 223 -19.22 3.06 6.68
CA ASP A 223 -19.75 2.62 7.96
C ASP A 223 -18.87 3.15 9.11
N GLY A 224 -19.17 4.37 9.57
CA GLY A 224 -18.66 4.94 10.83
C GLY A 224 -17.16 5.25 10.87
N LEU A 225 -16.81 6.39 11.46
CA LEU A 225 -15.44 6.86 11.69
C LEU A 225 -14.55 6.81 10.43
N VAL A 226 -15.14 7.14 9.29
CA VAL A 226 -14.42 7.21 8.01
C VAL A 226 -14.01 8.65 7.74
N SER A 227 -12.71 8.84 7.46
CA SER A 227 -12.17 10.14 7.01
C SER A 227 -11.59 9.98 5.62
N LEU A 228 -12.14 10.70 4.64
CA LEU A 228 -11.62 10.73 3.28
C LEU A 228 -10.98 12.09 3.02
N GLY A 229 -9.71 12.07 2.62
CA GLY A 229 -8.92 13.20 2.16
C GLY A 229 -9.49 13.94 0.96
N ASP A 230 -8.77 14.95 0.52
CA ASP A 230 -9.08 15.73 -0.67
C ASP A 230 -8.71 14.92 -1.94
N GLU A 231 -9.46 15.10 -3.02
CA GLU A 231 -9.23 14.44 -4.32
C GLU A 231 -9.28 12.91 -4.28
N VAL A 232 -10.04 12.36 -3.33
CA VAL A 232 -10.24 10.91 -3.20
C VAL A 232 -11.33 10.39 -4.13
N MET A 233 -11.08 9.25 -4.76
CA MET A 233 -12.07 8.53 -5.58
C MET A 233 -12.24 7.11 -5.08
N ILE A 234 -13.49 6.71 -4.82
CA ILE A 234 -13.85 5.35 -4.40
C ILE A 234 -14.71 4.73 -5.50
N ASP A 235 -14.27 3.61 -6.09
CA ASP A 235 -15.06 2.89 -7.09
C ASP A 235 -16.22 2.10 -6.44
N SER A 236 -17.10 1.61 -7.28
CA SER A 236 -18.39 1.03 -6.94
C SER A 236 -18.26 -0.22 -6.05
N GLY A 237 -19.27 -0.47 -5.21
CA GLY A 237 -19.35 -1.69 -4.39
C GLY A 237 -18.38 -1.77 -3.21
N SER A 238 -17.50 -0.78 -3.00
CA SER A 238 -16.53 -0.79 -1.91
C SER A 238 -17.15 -0.41 -0.57
N HIS A 239 -16.66 -1.05 0.50
CA HIS A 239 -17.11 -0.87 1.87
C HIS A 239 -15.93 -0.43 2.74
N LEU A 240 -16.02 0.77 3.30
CA LEU A 240 -15.05 1.33 4.23
C LEU A 240 -15.67 1.42 5.62
N CYS A 241 -14.98 0.90 6.63
CA CYS A 241 -15.37 0.98 8.03
C CYS A 241 -14.17 1.37 8.88
N GLU A 242 -14.33 2.42 9.71
CA GLU A 242 -13.26 2.97 10.55
C GLU A 242 -11.94 3.11 9.79
N THR A 243 -11.98 3.70 8.60
CA THR A 243 -10.84 3.75 7.67
C THR A 243 -10.50 5.18 7.32
N ILE A 244 -9.21 5.48 7.29
CA ILE A 244 -8.67 6.80 6.96
C ILE A 244 -8.06 6.70 5.57
N VAL A 245 -8.48 7.56 4.66
CA VAL A 245 -7.96 7.63 3.29
C VAL A 245 -7.34 9.00 3.07
N PHE A 246 -6.08 9.04 2.67
CA PHE A 246 -5.34 10.29 2.44
C PHE A 246 -5.67 10.92 1.08
N ASP A 247 -5.25 12.16 0.93
CA ASP A 247 -5.45 12.95 -0.28
C ASP A 247 -4.89 12.27 -1.54
N GLY A 248 -5.56 12.48 -2.67
CA GLY A 248 -5.14 11.97 -3.98
C GLY A 248 -5.12 10.44 -4.08
N THR A 249 -5.94 9.75 -3.28
CA THR A 249 -5.98 8.28 -3.23
C THR A 249 -7.17 7.73 -4.03
N TYR A 250 -6.91 6.68 -4.82
CA TYR A 250 -7.94 5.89 -5.49
C TYR A 250 -8.18 4.57 -4.76
N VAL A 251 -9.42 4.32 -4.37
CA VAL A 251 -9.86 3.05 -3.80
C VAL A 251 -10.58 2.26 -4.90
N GLY A 252 -10.04 1.08 -5.24
CA GLY A 252 -10.58 0.19 -6.25
C GLY A 252 -11.97 -0.36 -5.94
N ARG A 253 -12.51 -1.13 -6.89
CA ARG A 253 -13.85 -1.72 -6.84
C ARG A 253 -13.94 -2.91 -5.89
N ASP A 254 -15.10 -3.10 -5.27
CA ASP A 254 -15.44 -4.27 -4.47
C ASP A 254 -14.43 -4.54 -3.33
N LEU A 255 -13.82 -3.47 -2.79
CA LEU A 255 -12.86 -3.56 -1.69
C LEU A 255 -13.57 -3.46 -0.34
N GLU A 256 -13.14 -4.29 0.60
CA GLU A 256 -13.57 -4.22 1.99
C GLU A 256 -12.40 -3.76 2.87
N LEU A 257 -12.43 -2.50 3.29
CA LEU A 257 -11.40 -1.89 4.12
C LEU A 257 -11.94 -1.63 5.53
N LYS A 258 -11.37 -2.31 6.51
CA LYS A 258 -11.78 -2.23 7.92
C LYS A 258 -10.58 -1.93 8.80
N HIS A 259 -10.64 -0.82 9.56
CA HIS A 259 -9.57 -0.39 10.44
C HIS A 259 -8.23 -0.29 9.70
N LYS A 260 -8.21 0.49 8.62
CA LYS A 260 -7.03 0.66 7.77
C LYS A 260 -6.71 2.13 7.57
N ILE A 261 -5.45 2.41 7.26
CA ILE A 261 -5.03 3.71 6.76
C ILE A 261 -4.57 3.49 5.31
N VAL A 262 -5.18 4.19 4.37
CA VAL A 262 -4.81 4.16 2.96
C VAL A 262 -4.12 5.46 2.62
N CYS A 263 -2.85 5.35 2.23
CA CYS A 263 -1.99 6.48 1.88
C CYS A 263 -1.50 6.29 0.45
N ARG A 264 -2.18 6.88 -0.54
CA ARG A 264 -1.83 6.77 -1.97
C ARG A 264 -1.70 5.31 -2.42
N ASP A 265 -0.48 4.85 -2.66
CA ASP A 265 -0.06 3.52 -3.08
C ASP A 265 0.12 2.53 -1.91
N ARG A 266 -0.32 2.88 -0.70
CA ARG A 266 -0.06 2.08 0.50
C ARG A 266 -1.30 1.81 1.30
N ILE A 267 -1.45 0.57 1.74
CA ILE A 267 -2.43 0.18 2.75
C ILE A 267 -1.68 -0.22 4.01
N ILE A 268 -1.95 0.49 5.10
CA ILE A 268 -1.33 0.28 6.40
C ILE A 268 -2.36 -0.38 7.31
N ASP A 269 -1.96 -1.46 7.97
CA ASP A 269 -2.72 -2.04 9.06
C ASP A 269 -2.22 -1.47 10.41
N PRO A 270 -3.02 -0.64 11.09
CA PRO A 270 -2.61 -0.01 12.34
C PRO A 270 -2.29 -1.01 13.45
N ARG A 271 -2.97 -2.16 13.48
CA ARG A 271 -2.83 -3.14 14.57
C ARG A 271 -1.57 -3.99 14.43
N SER A 272 -1.26 -4.42 13.21
CA SER A 272 -0.09 -5.25 12.93
C SER A 272 1.15 -4.43 12.59
N GLY A 273 0.99 -3.15 12.25
CA GLY A 273 2.06 -2.28 11.78
C GLY A 273 2.54 -2.61 10.36
N VAL A 274 1.86 -3.54 9.66
CA VAL A 274 2.25 -3.96 8.32
C VAL A 274 1.87 -2.89 7.31
N VAL A 275 2.86 -2.44 6.53
CA VAL A 275 2.67 -1.55 5.39
C VAL A 275 2.68 -2.38 4.11
N LEU A 276 1.53 -2.47 3.45
CA LEU A 276 1.40 -3.08 2.13
C LEU A 276 1.60 -2.00 1.07
N ASN A 277 2.76 -2.02 0.42
CA ASN A 277 3.00 -1.20 -0.76
C ASN A 277 2.27 -1.82 -1.94
N LEU A 278 1.15 -1.21 -2.29
CA LEU A 278 0.52 -1.39 -3.57
C LEU A 278 1.39 -0.65 -4.61
N GLY A 279 2.59 -1.16 -4.92
CA GLY A 279 3.49 -0.55 -5.91
C GLY A 279 2.78 -0.26 -7.25
N ASP A 280 3.44 0.43 -8.18
CA ASP A 280 2.82 0.93 -9.44
C ASP A 280 1.94 -0.10 -10.19
N GLU A 281 2.22 -1.40 -10.06
CA GLU A 281 1.40 -2.49 -10.60
C GLU A 281 0.03 -2.69 -9.92
N SER A 282 -0.29 -1.98 -8.84
CA SER A 282 -1.51 -2.16 -8.02
C SER A 282 -2.23 -0.88 -7.61
N LEU A 283 -1.62 0.31 -7.77
CA LEU A 283 -2.39 1.51 -8.16
C LEU A 283 -2.95 1.36 -9.59
N ALA A 284 -2.26 0.57 -10.42
CA ALA A 284 -2.90 -0.22 -11.46
C ALA A 284 -3.66 -1.40 -10.84
N MET A 285 -4.59 -1.15 -9.90
CA MET A 285 -5.75 -2.02 -9.75
C MET A 285 -6.54 -1.87 -11.05
N ASP A 286 -6.08 -2.61 -12.05
CA ASP A 286 -6.66 -2.83 -13.34
C ASP A 286 -7.62 -1.71 -13.80
N ILE A 287 -7.06 -0.59 -14.25
CA ILE A 287 -7.39 -0.25 -15.64
C ILE A 287 -6.61 -1.26 -16.51
N ARG A 288 -6.92 -2.56 -16.38
CA ARG A 288 -6.93 -3.38 -17.56
C ARG A 288 -8.09 -2.75 -18.32
N PRO A 289 -7.86 -2.03 -19.43
CA PRO A 289 -8.93 -1.92 -20.40
C PRO A 289 -9.37 -3.36 -20.64
N PHE A 290 -10.55 -3.68 -20.12
CA PHE A 290 -11.18 -4.95 -20.32
C PHE A 290 -11.09 -5.24 -21.82
N THR A 291 -10.46 -6.38 -22.15
CA THR A 291 -10.55 -7.18 -23.38
C THR A 291 -9.43 -7.19 -24.42
N TRP A 292 -8.42 -6.32 -24.46
CA TRP A 292 -7.42 -6.43 -25.55
C TRP A 292 -6.15 -7.21 -25.19
N ASP A 293 -5.44 -6.89 -24.12
CA ASP A 293 -4.09 -7.46 -23.91
C ASP A 293 -4.10 -8.97 -23.55
N PHE A 294 -5.13 -9.45 -22.84
CA PHE A 294 -5.30 -10.89 -22.57
C PHE A 294 -5.64 -11.68 -23.84
N TYR A 295 -6.60 -11.19 -24.63
CA TYR A 295 -7.02 -11.87 -25.86
C TYR A 295 -5.95 -11.76 -26.94
N LEU A 296 -5.19 -10.66 -27.01
CA LEU A 296 -4.09 -10.50 -27.96
C LEU A 296 -2.93 -11.46 -27.62
N ARG A 297 -2.53 -11.54 -26.34
CA ARG A 297 -1.49 -12.49 -25.90
C ARG A 297 -1.95 -13.93 -26.08
N TRP A 298 -3.18 -14.25 -25.72
CA TRP A 298 -3.77 -15.56 -25.99
C TRP A 298 -3.82 -15.84 -27.50
N ALA A 299 -4.20 -14.88 -28.33
CA ALA A 299 -4.26 -15.05 -29.79
C ALA A 299 -2.88 -15.30 -30.40
N VAL A 300 -1.82 -14.63 -29.90
CA VAL A 300 -0.44 -14.87 -30.33
C VAL A 300 0.02 -16.27 -29.91
N GLU A 301 -0.21 -16.66 -28.64
CA GLU A 301 0.13 -18.00 -28.16
C GLU A 301 -0.68 -19.10 -28.88
N ALA A 302 -1.95 -18.84 -29.17
CA ALA A 302 -2.83 -19.72 -29.92
C ALA A 302 -2.39 -19.84 -31.38
N MET A 303 -2.03 -18.74 -32.04
CA MET A 303 -1.50 -18.75 -33.41
C MET A 303 -0.19 -19.53 -33.49
N ALA A 304 0.72 -19.35 -32.53
CA ALA A 304 1.94 -20.13 -32.42
C ALA A 304 1.65 -21.63 -32.17
N ALA A 305 0.67 -21.95 -31.31
CA ALA A 305 0.24 -23.32 -31.08
C ALA A 305 -0.40 -23.94 -32.33
N VAL A 306 -1.23 -23.21 -33.09
CA VAL A 306 -1.80 -23.67 -34.37
C VAL A 306 -0.69 -23.95 -35.38
N LEU A 307 0.30 -23.06 -35.49
CA LEU A 307 1.44 -23.24 -36.39
C LEU A 307 2.24 -24.50 -36.01
N LEU A 308 2.49 -24.72 -34.72
CA LEU A 308 3.13 -25.94 -34.23
C LEU A 308 2.28 -27.20 -34.48
N ILE A 309 0.96 -27.13 -34.29
CA ILE A 309 0.05 -28.26 -34.57
C ILE A 309 0.10 -28.60 -36.06
N LEU A 310 0.01 -27.60 -36.95
CA LEU A 310 0.09 -27.79 -38.39
C LEU A 310 1.42 -28.42 -38.80
N LEU A 311 2.54 -27.90 -38.26
CA LEU A 311 3.88 -28.40 -38.54
C LEU A 311 4.11 -29.84 -38.04
N LEU A 312 3.62 -30.16 -36.84
CA LEU A 312 3.83 -31.46 -36.18
C LEU A 312 2.82 -32.53 -36.60
N SER A 313 1.66 -32.15 -37.16
CA SER A 313 0.59 -33.08 -37.52
C SER A 313 0.99 -34.19 -38.52
N PRO A 314 1.79 -33.94 -39.58
CA PRO A 314 2.19 -35.00 -40.51
C PRO A 314 3.13 -36.01 -39.84
N ALA A 315 4.08 -35.51 -39.05
CA ALA A 315 5.02 -36.35 -38.30
C ALA A 315 4.30 -37.18 -37.23
N TYR A 316 3.31 -36.60 -36.55
CA TYR A 316 2.46 -37.30 -35.58
C TYR A 316 1.65 -38.43 -36.24
N ALA A 317 0.99 -38.14 -37.36
CA ALA A 317 0.20 -39.13 -38.10
C ALA A 317 1.08 -40.28 -38.62
N PHE A 318 2.24 -39.95 -39.20
CA PHE A 318 3.19 -40.93 -39.72
C PHE A 318 3.74 -41.86 -38.62
N LEU A 319 4.21 -41.32 -37.51
CA LEU A 319 4.77 -42.13 -36.42
C LEU A 319 3.69 -42.94 -35.69
N ARG A 320 2.45 -42.44 -35.62
CA ARG A 320 1.32 -43.17 -35.03
C ARG A 320 0.84 -44.33 -35.91
N LEU A 321 1.01 -44.26 -37.23
CA LEU A 321 0.77 -45.39 -38.14
C LEU A 321 1.78 -46.53 -37.91
N LEU A 322 3.02 -46.19 -37.54
CA LEU A 322 4.09 -47.17 -37.31
C LEU A 322 3.97 -47.90 -35.97
N LYS A 323 3.65 -47.17 -34.88
CA LYS A 323 3.59 -47.75 -33.53
C LYS A 323 2.58 -47.02 -32.65
N LYS A 324 1.74 -47.79 -31.94
CA LYS A 324 0.86 -47.25 -30.90
C LYS A 324 1.67 -47.08 -29.61
N MET A 325 1.85 -45.82 -29.19
CA MET A 325 2.62 -45.50 -27.98
C MET A 325 1.75 -45.67 -26.72
N PRO A 326 2.26 -46.30 -25.64
CA PRO A 326 1.57 -46.33 -24.35
C PRO A 326 1.52 -44.93 -23.73
N SER A 327 0.39 -44.59 -23.11
CA SER A 327 0.20 -43.29 -22.44
C SER A 327 -0.65 -43.44 -21.19
N GLU A 328 -0.27 -42.76 -20.12
CA GLU A 328 -1.02 -42.69 -18.86
C GLU A 328 -1.68 -41.30 -18.71
N PRO A 329 -2.87 -41.23 -18.07
CA PRO A 329 -3.52 -39.95 -17.79
C PRO A 329 -2.89 -39.29 -16.56
N CYS A 330 -2.38 -38.06 -16.71
CA CYS A 330 -1.79 -37.27 -15.62
C CYS A 330 -2.66 -36.07 -15.30
N PHE A 331 -2.93 -35.87 -14.01
CA PHE A 331 -3.77 -34.79 -13.51
C PHE A 331 -2.99 -33.47 -13.38
N PHE A 332 -3.63 -32.35 -13.71
CA PHE A 332 -3.11 -31.02 -13.49
C PHE A 332 -4.22 -29.98 -13.30
N TYR A 333 -3.88 -28.83 -12.70
CA TYR A 333 -4.77 -27.69 -12.57
C TYR A 333 -4.60 -26.75 -13.75
N SER A 334 -5.69 -26.44 -14.47
CA SER A 334 -5.67 -25.51 -15.59
C SER A 334 -5.55 -24.05 -15.14
N LEU A 335 -5.21 -23.14 -16.08
CA LEU A 335 -5.24 -21.69 -15.87
C LEU A 335 -6.58 -21.16 -15.32
N ARG A 336 -7.66 -21.92 -15.47
CA ARG A 336 -9.01 -21.59 -14.97
C ARG A 336 -9.35 -22.33 -13.68
N HIS A 337 -8.35 -22.85 -12.98
CA HIS A 337 -8.48 -23.68 -11.76
C HIS A 337 -9.39 -24.91 -11.93
N ARG A 338 -9.49 -25.45 -13.15
CA ARG A 338 -10.21 -26.70 -13.43
C ARG A 338 -9.22 -27.86 -13.44
N GLY A 339 -9.55 -28.95 -12.74
CA GLY A 339 -8.81 -30.19 -12.84
C GLY A 339 -8.95 -30.79 -14.25
N ARG A 340 -7.83 -31.00 -14.95
CA ARG A 340 -7.78 -31.64 -16.27
C ARG A 340 -6.76 -32.76 -16.29
N TYR A 341 -6.87 -33.61 -17.30
CA TYR A 341 -5.93 -34.71 -17.55
C TYR A 341 -5.26 -34.52 -18.90
N PHE A 342 -3.94 -34.73 -18.97
CA PHE A 342 -3.19 -34.83 -20.22
C PHE A 342 -2.57 -36.23 -20.35
N ARG A 343 -2.13 -36.58 -21.57
CA ARG A 343 -1.51 -37.87 -21.86
C ARG A 343 0.00 -37.78 -21.65
N GLN A 344 0.52 -38.45 -20.62
CA GLN A 344 1.96 -38.62 -20.46
C GLN A 344 2.40 -39.90 -21.19
N TYR A 345 3.30 -39.75 -22.16
CA TYR A 345 3.79 -40.86 -22.96
C TYR A 345 5.00 -41.52 -22.28
N GLN A 346 4.97 -42.84 -22.11
CA GLN A 346 6.10 -43.62 -21.61
C GLN A 346 6.99 -44.01 -22.81
N LEU A 347 8.05 -43.23 -23.05
CA LEU A 347 8.96 -43.40 -24.19
C LEU A 347 10.21 -44.15 -23.77
N ASN A 348 10.61 -45.16 -24.55
CA ASN A 348 11.88 -45.84 -24.37
C ASN A 348 12.88 -45.35 -25.43
N MET A 349 13.88 -44.56 -25.01
CA MET A 349 14.87 -43.94 -25.89
C MET A 349 15.77 -44.92 -26.66
N GLY A 350 15.70 -46.23 -26.35
CA GLY A 350 16.35 -47.29 -27.13
C GLY A 350 15.69 -47.56 -28.49
N ASN A 351 14.38 -47.32 -28.61
CA ASN A 351 13.64 -47.55 -29.85
C ASN A 351 13.73 -46.35 -30.80
N LEU A 352 13.95 -46.58 -32.10
CA LEU A 352 14.03 -45.51 -33.10
C LEU A 352 12.74 -44.70 -33.18
N CYS A 353 11.57 -45.35 -33.18
CA CYS A 353 10.29 -44.65 -33.26
C CYS A 353 10.07 -43.74 -32.05
N ASP A 354 10.36 -44.22 -30.84
CA ASP A 354 10.16 -43.49 -29.59
C ASP A 354 11.16 -42.31 -29.48
N LEU A 355 12.40 -42.51 -29.96
CA LEU A 355 13.42 -41.46 -30.04
C LEU A 355 13.02 -40.34 -31.00
N TYR A 356 12.60 -40.68 -32.23
CA TYR A 356 12.14 -39.66 -33.19
C TYR A 356 10.84 -38.97 -32.74
N PHE A 357 9.97 -39.70 -32.01
CA PHE A 357 8.79 -39.12 -31.39
C PHE A 357 9.16 -38.05 -30.35
N TYR A 358 10.17 -38.31 -29.53
CA TYR A 358 10.72 -37.32 -28.59
C TYR A 358 11.45 -36.17 -29.29
N LYS A 359 12.28 -36.45 -30.30
CA LYS A 359 13.03 -35.44 -31.07
C LYS A 359 12.12 -34.40 -31.70
N CYS A 360 10.98 -34.85 -32.24
CA CYS A 360 9.98 -33.97 -32.83
C CYS A 360 9.04 -33.33 -31.80
N SER A 361 9.30 -33.49 -30.49
CA SER A 361 8.44 -32.99 -29.40
C SER A 361 6.97 -33.43 -29.49
N LEU A 362 6.72 -34.63 -30.03
CA LEU A 362 5.38 -35.16 -30.23
C LEU A 362 4.73 -35.66 -28.93
N ASP A 363 5.52 -35.85 -27.87
CA ASP A 363 5.06 -36.07 -26.49
C ASP A 363 4.11 -34.96 -26.02
N LYS A 364 4.36 -33.72 -26.46
CA LYS A 364 3.59 -32.54 -26.06
C LYS A 364 2.50 -32.14 -27.05
N TYR A 365 2.32 -32.89 -28.13
CA TYR A 365 1.39 -32.54 -29.21
C TYR A 365 -0.06 -32.32 -28.73
N TRP A 366 -0.57 -33.19 -27.85
CA TRP A 366 -1.93 -33.04 -27.31
C TRP A 366 -2.07 -31.88 -26.33
N MET A 367 -0.97 -31.45 -25.69
CA MET A 367 -0.97 -30.30 -24.79
C MET A 367 -1.14 -28.99 -25.58
N LEU A 368 -0.69 -28.91 -26.83
CA LEU A 368 -0.89 -27.74 -27.70
C LEU A 368 -2.38 -27.42 -27.93
N TRP A 369 -3.23 -28.44 -28.00
CA TRP A 369 -4.68 -28.25 -28.10
C TRP A 369 -5.28 -27.60 -26.85
N MET A 370 -4.66 -27.82 -25.68
CA MET A 370 -5.10 -27.20 -24.43
C MET A 370 -4.67 -25.73 -24.32
N VAL A 371 -3.72 -25.28 -25.15
CA VAL A 371 -3.41 -23.86 -25.33
C VAL A 371 -4.56 -23.16 -26.06
N LEU A 372 -5.14 -23.81 -27.07
CA LEU A 372 -6.28 -23.28 -27.83
C LEU A 372 -7.55 -23.18 -26.97
N THR A 373 -7.76 -24.10 -26.04
CA THR A 373 -8.88 -24.02 -25.09
C THR A 373 -8.63 -23.01 -23.95
N GLY A 374 -7.40 -22.50 -23.84
CA GLY A 374 -6.99 -21.56 -22.79
C GLY A 374 -6.79 -22.22 -21.42
N ASP A 375 -6.51 -23.52 -21.39
CA ASP A 375 -6.24 -24.29 -20.17
C ASP A 375 -4.75 -24.33 -19.81
N MET A 376 -3.86 -24.21 -20.81
CA MET A 376 -2.40 -24.12 -20.64
C MET A 376 -1.82 -22.95 -21.44
N ARG A 377 -0.63 -22.48 -21.04
CA ARG A 377 0.18 -21.57 -21.85
C ARG A 377 1.10 -22.35 -22.78
N LEU A 378 1.51 -21.74 -23.88
CA LEU A 378 2.56 -22.35 -24.72
C LEU A 378 3.86 -22.51 -23.91
N MET A 379 4.21 -21.49 -23.13
CA MET A 379 5.34 -21.52 -22.20
C MET A 379 4.93 -21.03 -20.80
N GLY A 380 5.24 -21.82 -19.78
CA GLY A 380 4.77 -21.60 -18.40
C GLY A 380 5.44 -22.51 -17.38
N ASP A 381 4.79 -22.64 -16.23
CA ASP A 381 5.26 -23.40 -15.07
C ASP A 381 5.11 -24.91 -15.29
N SER A 382 5.90 -25.67 -14.54
CA SER A 382 5.86 -27.14 -14.59
C SER A 382 4.52 -27.72 -14.15
N VAL A 383 3.99 -28.64 -14.96
CA VAL A 383 2.68 -29.26 -14.76
C VAL A 383 2.67 -30.27 -13.60
N GLU A 384 3.85 -30.81 -13.27
CA GLU A 384 4.05 -31.78 -12.17
C GLU A 384 4.12 -31.12 -10.77
N ARG A 385 4.16 -29.78 -10.71
CA ARG A 385 4.18 -29.06 -9.44
C ARG A 385 2.78 -28.96 -8.85
N VAL A 386 2.63 -29.40 -7.60
CA VAL A 386 1.45 -29.08 -6.79
C VAL A 386 1.56 -27.62 -6.36
N PRO A 387 0.59 -26.75 -6.68
CA PRO A 387 0.59 -25.37 -6.20
C PRO A 387 0.51 -25.35 -4.67
N ASP A 388 1.26 -24.46 -4.02
CA ASP A 388 1.10 -24.24 -2.58
C ASP A 388 -0.27 -23.60 -2.30
N ASP A 389 -0.91 -23.92 -1.16
CA ASP A 389 -2.22 -23.36 -0.78
C ASP A 389 -2.14 -21.82 -0.79
N GLY A 390 -2.91 -21.20 -1.70
CA GLY A 390 -2.95 -19.75 -1.88
C GLY A 390 -2.06 -19.17 -3.00
N GLU A 391 -1.28 -19.97 -3.74
CA GLU A 391 -0.47 -19.47 -4.86
C GLU A 391 -1.32 -19.15 -6.10
N THR A 392 -1.79 -17.90 -6.22
CA THR A 392 -2.57 -17.40 -7.37
C THR A 392 -1.75 -17.21 -8.66
N ALA A 393 -0.42 -17.38 -8.56
CA ALA A 393 0.53 -17.12 -9.64
C ALA A 393 0.91 -18.36 -10.46
N TYR A 394 0.33 -19.53 -10.20
CA TYR A 394 0.62 -20.76 -10.95
C TYR A 394 0.02 -20.72 -12.36
N ARG A 395 0.84 -20.91 -13.39
CA ARG A 395 0.42 -20.83 -14.80
C ARG A 395 1.00 -22.00 -15.60
N PRO A 396 0.28 -23.13 -15.75
CA PRO A 396 0.83 -24.34 -16.38
C PRO A 396 1.19 -24.10 -17.85
N GLY A 397 2.37 -24.58 -18.25
CA GLY A 397 2.89 -24.48 -19.60
C GLY A 397 3.01 -25.82 -20.33
N VAL A 398 2.87 -25.80 -21.66
CA VAL A 398 3.25 -26.94 -22.52
C VAL A 398 4.77 -27.15 -22.47
N PHE A 399 5.51 -26.05 -22.61
CA PHE A 399 6.97 -26.02 -22.46
C PHE A 399 7.35 -25.25 -21.19
N CYS A 400 8.34 -25.77 -20.47
CA CYS A 400 8.82 -25.19 -19.22
C CYS A 400 10.25 -24.67 -19.40
N PHE A 401 10.65 -23.67 -18.62
CA PHE A 401 12.01 -23.15 -18.69
C PHE A 401 13.06 -24.21 -18.32
N SER A 402 12.71 -25.12 -17.40
CA SER A 402 13.53 -26.27 -17.04
C SER A 402 13.86 -27.19 -18.22
N ASP A 403 13.02 -27.23 -19.26
CA ASP A 403 13.24 -28.06 -20.46
C ASP A 403 14.40 -27.54 -21.32
N THR A 404 14.85 -26.31 -21.09
CA THR A 404 16.02 -25.74 -21.78
C THR A 404 17.35 -26.33 -21.28
N ARG A 405 17.32 -27.01 -20.12
CA ARG A 405 18.48 -27.67 -19.52
C ARG A 405 18.60 -29.10 -20.06
N ASN A 406 19.81 -29.51 -20.42
CA ASN A 406 20.07 -30.90 -20.81
C ASN A 406 20.23 -31.76 -19.55
N GLY A 407 19.34 -32.73 -19.34
CA GLY A 407 19.43 -33.73 -18.25
C GLY A 407 18.25 -33.74 -17.27
N ALA A 408 18.25 -34.72 -16.36
CA ALA A 408 17.22 -34.85 -15.32
C ALA A 408 17.35 -33.70 -14.30
N THR A 409 16.33 -32.85 -14.21
CA THR A 409 16.25 -31.75 -13.24
C THR A 409 15.55 -32.20 -11.96
N ASN A 410 16.17 -31.93 -10.81
CA ASN A 410 15.57 -32.14 -9.49
C ASN A 410 14.32 -31.25 -9.31
N ALA A 411 13.35 -31.70 -8.51
CA ALA A 411 12.10 -30.97 -8.25
C ALA A 411 12.35 -29.53 -7.73
N MET A 412 13.33 -29.35 -6.83
CA MET A 412 13.71 -28.03 -6.32
C MET A 412 14.28 -27.12 -7.42
N GLN A 413 15.07 -27.67 -8.35
CA GLN A 413 15.63 -26.90 -9.45
C GLN A 413 14.55 -26.44 -10.42
N ARG A 414 13.55 -27.29 -10.70
CA ARG A 414 12.39 -26.91 -11.52
C ARG A 414 11.57 -25.80 -10.87
N ALA A 415 11.35 -25.86 -9.56
CA ALA A 415 10.65 -24.80 -8.84
C ALA A 415 11.40 -23.45 -8.89
N LEU A 416 12.74 -23.48 -8.80
CA LEU A 416 13.58 -22.28 -8.96
C LEU A 416 13.52 -21.73 -10.40
N ASP A 417 13.60 -22.61 -11.39
CA ASP A 417 13.51 -22.26 -12.81
C ASP A 417 12.14 -21.66 -13.17
N ASP A 418 11.05 -22.21 -12.63
CA ASP A 418 9.69 -21.68 -12.77
C ASP A 418 9.58 -20.28 -12.15
N ARG A 419 10.12 -20.08 -10.92
CA ARG A 419 10.16 -18.76 -10.28
C ARG A 419 10.97 -17.75 -11.08
N TYR A 420 12.13 -18.14 -11.59
CA TYR A 420 12.98 -17.29 -12.42
C TYR A 420 12.28 -16.88 -13.71
N PHE A 421 11.64 -17.84 -14.39
CA PHE A 421 10.92 -17.58 -15.64
C PHE A 421 9.72 -16.65 -15.42
N ARG A 422 8.97 -16.81 -14.32
CA ARG A 422 7.84 -15.93 -13.99
C ARG A 422 8.27 -14.47 -13.85
N HIS A 423 9.41 -14.21 -13.20
CA HIS A 423 9.90 -12.85 -12.97
C HIS A 423 10.51 -12.22 -14.23
N ASN A 424 11.21 -13.00 -15.05
CA ASN A 424 11.95 -12.48 -16.22
C ASN A 424 11.22 -12.65 -17.56
N ARG A 425 9.92 -12.99 -17.54
CA ARG A 425 9.17 -13.37 -18.74
C ARG A 425 9.06 -12.21 -19.74
N SER A 426 9.72 -12.36 -20.89
CA SER A 426 9.57 -11.48 -22.06
C SER A 426 9.18 -12.28 -23.32
N PRO A 427 8.54 -11.68 -24.34
CA PRO A 427 8.21 -12.37 -25.59
C PRO A 427 9.44 -12.94 -26.30
N LEU A 428 10.57 -12.21 -26.24
CA LEU A 428 11.85 -12.64 -26.79
C LEU A 428 12.38 -13.89 -26.07
N MET A 429 12.35 -13.88 -24.73
CA MET A 429 12.78 -15.01 -23.91
C MET A 429 11.93 -16.27 -24.20
N VAL A 430 10.62 -16.11 -24.40
CA VAL A 430 9.73 -17.23 -24.77
C VAL A 430 10.18 -17.86 -26.10
N LEU A 431 10.44 -17.04 -27.11
CA LEU A 431 10.86 -17.52 -28.43
C LEU A 431 12.22 -18.21 -28.38
N GLU A 432 13.20 -17.59 -27.72
CA GLU A 432 14.54 -18.14 -27.55
C GLU A 432 14.51 -19.49 -26.83
N CYS A 433 13.77 -19.58 -25.74
CA CYS A 433 13.68 -20.82 -24.98
C CYS A 433 12.95 -21.92 -25.78
N LEU A 434 11.87 -21.58 -26.49
CA LEU A 434 11.16 -22.54 -27.34
C LEU A 434 12.07 -23.10 -28.44
N LEU A 435 12.84 -22.23 -29.10
CA LEU A 435 13.80 -22.64 -30.12
C LEU A 435 14.91 -23.52 -29.51
N LYS A 436 15.43 -23.13 -28.35
CA LYS A 436 16.45 -23.89 -27.62
C LYS A 436 15.95 -25.28 -27.22
N ILE A 437 14.69 -25.41 -26.79
CA ILE A 437 14.08 -26.71 -26.44
C ILE A 437 13.93 -27.59 -27.68
N LEU A 438 13.40 -27.05 -28.78
CA LEU A 438 13.20 -27.82 -30.01
C LEU A 438 14.53 -28.31 -30.59
N VAL A 439 15.54 -27.44 -30.64
CA VAL A 439 16.89 -27.79 -31.10
C VAL A 439 17.54 -28.78 -30.13
N GLY A 440 17.48 -28.52 -28.83
CA GLY A 440 18.06 -29.40 -27.80
C GLY A 440 17.50 -30.82 -27.88
N ARG A 441 16.17 -30.95 -28.03
CA ARG A 441 15.50 -32.25 -28.19
C ARG A 441 15.89 -32.97 -29.48
N PHE A 442 16.12 -32.26 -30.58
CA PHE A 442 16.54 -32.87 -31.85
C PHE A 442 17.92 -33.54 -31.78
N PHE A 443 18.84 -32.94 -31.00
CA PHE A 443 20.21 -33.42 -30.82
C PHE A 443 20.37 -34.51 -29.74
N VAL A 444 19.30 -34.98 -29.11
CA VAL A 444 19.37 -36.09 -28.16
C VAL A 444 19.78 -37.39 -28.87
N GLY A 445 20.83 -38.03 -28.36
CA GLY A 445 21.38 -39.29 -28.87
C GLY A 445 20.70 -40.54 -28.26
N ARG A 446 21.00 -41.72 -28.81
CA ARG A 446 20.61 -42.99 -28.19
C ARG A 446 21.34 -43.17 -26.87
N GLY A 447 20.61 -43.34 -25.76
CA GLY A 447 21.17 -43.64 -24.44
C GLY A 447 21.07 -42.53 -23.39
N TYR A 448 20.25 -41.50 -23.64
CA TYR A 448 19.81 -40.55 -22.61
C TYR A 448 18.67 -41.11 -21.76
#